data_AF-A0A365MVS4-F1
#
_entry.id   AF-A0A365MVS4-F1
#
_cell.length_a   1.000
_cell.length_b   1.000
_cell.length_c   1.000
_cell.angle_alpha   90.00
_cell.angle_beta   90.00
_cell.angle_gamma   90.00
#
_symmetry.space_group_name_H-M   'P 1'
#
loop_
_entity.id
_entity.type
_entity.pdbx_description
1 polymer ?
#
loop_
_entity_poly.entity_id
_entity_poly.type
_entity_poly.pdbx_seq_one_letter_code
_entity_poly.pdbx_strand_id
1 'polypeptide(L)'
;MADCWKLCSSPDPPAQYMTLSYRWGVQPGTMLLRRNFDDFHRDTPISILPQTFQDAITVARAFSVAYIWIDALCIIQDSDTDWELEAPTMRYVYSHSACNIAASAAADQHSGLFRTRHGESVLPGFFKSGTTSTNHGTDRFLIFDKGYWSRYLNCGALHSRGWVFQECLLAPRVVYFAEDQILWECLIGNKCEGFPEGIPYHQRTKDLSPLWDSLENDVDRQIYGTSKQMSYKIHTLWSNLVERYSSCDLTFSKDKLPALSGVAQVFASATGDKYAYGMWHSRIVEQLLWRVATPNPGRSLPQSKVPSWSWASLDGTIEMTPIPISWKSLVEIVEIKHTNMFAESSSQSSNPSLRLKGALSVLGESGTKDHSSIRLGSLRLGCDISPDYHHVHDDRSSHAVYFLPTLSAHPWYPAKRFTTQVVGLVLASQGQNTPVKFHRVGLFSTDRSHDIERLGLTITPEGLATLKRLEHQQEIEII
;
A
#
# COMPACT_ATOMS: atom_id res chain seq x y z
N MET A 1 35.89 25.10 17.45
CA MET A 1 34.50 25.55 17.32
C MET A 1 33.64 24.55 18.06
N ALA A 2 32.67 24.99 18.85
CA ALA A 2 31.73 24.08 19.50
C ALA A 2 30.96 23.30 18.42
N ASP A 3 30.70 22.02 18.68
CA ASP A 3 29.97 21.18 17.73
C ASP A 3 28.48 21.54 17.75
N CYS A 4 28.04 22.33 16.76
CA CYS A 4 26.74 22.98 16.75
C CYS A 4 25.88 22.59 15.54
N TRP A 5 24.57 22.80 15.68
CA TRP A 5 23.56 22.71 14.63
C TRP A 5 22.77 24.02 14.55
N LYS A 6 22.10 24.24 13.42
CA LYS A 6 21.08 25.27 13.21
C LYS A 6 20.18 24.88 12.05
N LEU A 7 18.97 25.42 12.02
CA LEU A 7 18.06 25.37 10.89
C LEU A 7 18.62 26.21 9.73
N CYS A 8 18.67 25.61 8.55
CA CYS A 8 19.05 26.28 7.32
C CYS A 8 17.82 26.37 6.41
N SER A 9 17.32 27.58 6.16
CA SER A 9 16.11 27.80 5.37
C SER A 9 16.30 27.48 3.87
N SER A 10 17.46 27.78 3.29
CA SER A 10 17.79 27.44 1.90
C SER A 10 19.31 27.49 1.71
N PRO A 11 20.00 26.35 1.57
CA PRO A 11 21.41 26.37 1.24
C PRO A 11 21.61 26.89 -0.20
N ASP A 12 22.51 27.86 -0.37
CA ASP A 12 22.92 28.37 -1.68
C ASP A 12 24.46 28.24 -1.80
N PRO A 13 24.99 27.39 -2.73
CA PRO A 13 24.26 26.57 -3.70
C PRO A 13 23.49 25.40 -3.06
N PRO A 14 22.55 24.76 -3.79
CA PRO A 14 21.84 23.57 -3.33
C PRO A 14 22.81 22.51 -2.81
N ALA A 15 22.56 22.04 -1.59
CA ALA A 15 23.46 21.12 -0.91
C ALA A 15 22.88 19.71 -0.84
N GLN A 16 23.79 18.73 -0.83
CA GLN A 16 23.42 17.35 -0.54
C GLN A 16 22.97 17.23 0.93
N TYR A 17 21.88 16.49 1.16
CA TYR A 17 21.35 16.23 2.49
C TYR A 17 20.94 14.77 2.67
N MET A 18 20.85 14.34 3.93
CA MET A 18 20.24 13.06 4.32
C MET A 18 18.90 13.31 5.02
N THR A 19 18.04 12.31 5.10
CA THR A 19 16.77 12.38 5.85
C THR A 19 16.79 11.42 7.03
N LEU A 20 15.92 11.65 8.03
CA LEU A 20 15.73 10.74 9.16
C LEU A 20 14.28 10.26 9.24
N SER A 21 14.08 8.94 9.21
CA SER A 21 12.83 8.28 9.57
C SER A 21 12.91 7.73 11.00
N TYR A 22 12.05 8.20 11.89
CA TYR A 22 12.05 7.81 13.30
C TYR A 22 10.65 7.90 13.92
N ARG A 23 10.50 7.44 15.16
CA ARG A 23 9.27 7.61 15.95
C ARG A 23 9.41 8.80 16.88
N TRP A 24 8.36 9.60 16.99
CA TRP A 24 8.39 10.77 17.87
C TRP A 24 8.29 10.42 19.37
N GLY A 25 7.61 9.32 19.71
CA GLY A 25 7.30 8.95 21.09
C GLY A 25 6.03 9.64 21.62
N VAL A 26 5.75 9.48 22.92
CA VAL A 26 4.51 9.99 23.57
C VAL A 26 4.58 11.50 23.86
N GLN A 27 5.77 12.03 24.11
CA GLN A 27 6.01 13.46 24.27
C GLN A 27 7.14 13.89 23.33
N PRO A 28 6.80 14.43 22.15
CA PRO A 28 7.81 14.93 21.23
C PRO A 28 8.54 16.11 21.88
N GLY A 29 9.86 16.10 21.80
CA GLY A 29 10.75 16.84 22.70
C GLY A 29 11.22 18.10 22.01
N THR A 30 12.25 17.95 21.17
CA THR A 30 12.77 19.07 20.38
C THR A 30 12.04 19.13 19.05
N MET A 31 11.27 20.20 18.85
CA MET A 31 10.58 20.49 17.59
C MET A 31 10.55 21.98 17.27
N LEU A 32 10.43 22.28 15.99
CA LEU A 32 10.24 23.61 15.44
C LEU A 32 8.79 24.04 15.64
N LEU A 33 8.63 25.19 16.29
CA LEU A 33 7.39 25.87 16.58
C LEU A 33 7.55 27.33 16.16
N ARG A 34 6.45 28.04 15.89
CA ARG A 34 6.52 29.47 15.56
C ARG A 34 7.30 30.27 16.61
N ARG A 35 7.14 29.93 17.89
CA ARG A 35 7.77 30.64 19.02
C ARG A 35 9.30 30.47 19.10
N ASN A 36 9.86 29.40 18.55
CA ASN A 36 11.30 29.08 18.65
C ASN A 36 11.99 29.07 17.26
N PHE A 37 11.31 29.60 16.23
CA PHE A 37 11.82 29.66 14.87
C PHE A 37 13.15 30.42 14.77
N ASP A 38 13.24 31.59 15.40
CA ASP A 38 14.47 32.38 15.44
C ASP A 38 15.58 31.70 16.25
N ASP A 39 15.20 30.95 17.29
CA ASP A 39 16.16 30.19 18.11
C ASP A 39 16.84 29.09 17.31
N PHE A 40 16.08 28.39 16.48
CA PHE A 40 16.57 27.31 15.64
C PHE A 40 17.57 27.81 14.59
N HIS A 41 17.53 29.08 14.19
CA HIS A 41 18.51 29.68 13.27
C HIS A 41 19.85 30.04 13.94
N ARG A 42 19.93 29.97 15.28
CA ARG A 42 21.16 30.26 16.03
C ARG A 42 21.98 28.99 16.22
N ASP A 43 23.30 29.13 16.16
CA ASP A 43 24.21 28.00 16.40
C ASP A 43 24.01 27.48 17.84
N THR A 44 23.53 26.24 17.92
CA THR A 44 23.13 25.58 19.17
C THR A 44 23.91 24.28 19.33
N PRO A 45 24.41 23.91 20.53
CA PRO A 45 25.17 22.67 20.70
C PRO A 45 24.38 21.43 20.29
N ILE A 46 25.00 20.49 19.57
CA ILE A 46 24.34 19.23 19.18
C ILE A 46 23.97 18.38 20.40
N SER A 47 24.74 18.47 21.49
CA SER A 47 24.53 17.70 22.72
C SER A 47 23.19 17.94 23.42
N ILE A 48 22.48 19.03 23.08
CA ILE A 48 21.13 19.29 23.63
C ILE A 48 20.00 18.63 22.83
N LEU A 49 20.29 18.09 21.64
CA LEU A 49 19.31 17.39 20.84
C LEU A 49 19.01 16.01 21.45
N PRO A 50 17.83 15.42 21.19
CA PRO A 50 17.57 14.02 21.50
C PRO A 50 18.60 13.06 20.89
N GLN A 51 18.91 11.96 21.57
CA GLN A 51 19.99 11.02 21.18
C GLN A 51 19.84 10.51 19.73
N THR A 52 18.63 10.21 19.27
CA THR A 52 18.39 9.74 17.90
C THR A 52 18.80 10.80 16.87
N PHE A 53 18.63 12.09 17.18
CA PHE A 53 19.05 13.18 16.29
C PHE A 53 20.57 13.37 16.32
N GLN A 54 21.19 13.28 17.50
CA GLN A 54 22.65 13.34 17.64
C GLN A 54 23.34 12.22 16.85
N ASP A 55 22.83 11.00 16.98
CA ASP A 55 23.36 9.84 16.25
C ASP A 55 23.13 10.00 14.74
N ALA A 56 21.98 10.50 14.31
CA ALA A 56 21.70 10.74 12.89
C ALA A 56 22.66 11.79 12.28
N ILE A 57 22.96 12.87 13.01
CA ILE A 57 23.97 13.87 12.61
C ILE A 57 25.36 13.22 12.54
N THR A 58 25.70 12.36 13.50
CA THR A 58 26.97 11.61 13.52
C THR A 58 27.09 10.73 12.27
N VAL A 59 26.03 10.00 11.91
CA VAL A 59 25.97 9.19 10.69
C VAL A 59 26.10 10.07 9.45
N ALA A 60 25.37 11.17 9.34
CA ALA A 60 25.43 12.06 8.18
C ALA A 60 26.85 12.59 7.94
N ARG A 61 27.53 13.00 9.02
CA ARG A 61 28.93 13.45 8.96
C ARG A 61 29.91 12.35 8.60
N ALA A 62 29.67 11.11 9.01
CA ALA A 62 30.47 9.97 8.57
C ALA A 62 30.40 9.77 7.04
N PHE A 63 29.28 10.15 6.41
CA PHE A 63 29.12 10.21 4.95
C PHE A 63 29.58 11.55 4.34
N SER A 64 30.21 12.43 5.11
CA SER A 64 30.62 13.79 4.70
C SER A 64 29.44 14.67 4.24
N VAL A 65 28.23 14.42 4.75
CA VAL A 65 27.03 15.21 4.47
C VAL A 65 26.76 16.16 5.64
N ALA A 66 26.70 17.47 5.35
CA ALA A 66 26.55 18.51 6.36
C ALA A 66 25.09 18.86 6.70
N TYR A 67 24.14 18.49 5.83
CA TYR A 67 22.72 18.82 5.97
C TYR A 67 21.89 17.56 6.25
N ILE A 68 21.00 17.65 7.21
CA ILE A 68 20.03 16.60 7.51
C ILE A 68 18.64 17.23 7.61
N TRP A 69 17.66 16.58 6.99
CA TRP A 69 16.25 16.95 7.12
C TRP A 69 15.59 16.01 8.14
N ILE A 70 14.98 16.61 9.16
CA ILE A 70 14.23 15.93 10.22
C ILE A 70 12.90 16.66 10.33
N ASP A 71 11.78 15.97 10.12
CA ASP A 71 10.43 16.54 10.09
C ASP A 71 10.16 17.50 11.27
N ALA A 72 10.46 17.07 12.49
CA ALA A 72 10.26 17.83 13.71
C ALA A 72 11.10 19.10 13.77
N LEU A 73 12.23 19.18 13.05
CA LEU A 73 13.11 20.36 13.05
C LEU A 73 12.93 21.24 11.82
N CYS A 74 12.35 20.72 10.73
CA CYS A 74 12.24 21.40 9.45
C CYS A 74 10.81 21.83 9.08
N ILE A 75 9.78 21.34 9.78
CA ILE A 75 8.38 21.73 9.61
C ILE A 75 7.90 22.42 10.90
N ILE A 76 7.14 23.50 10.77
CA ILE A 76 6.57 24.24 11.89
C ILE A 76 5.36 23.46 12.43
N GLN A 77 5.54 22.78 13.56
CA GLN A 77 4.61 21.76 14.07
C GLN A 77 3.29 22.32 14.63
N ASP A 78 3.25 23.60 14.97
CA ASP A 78 2.04 24.32 15.42
C ASP A 78 1.37 25.14 14.31
N SER A 79 1.60 24.76 13.03
CA SER A 79 1.10 25.46 11.86
C SER A 79 0.44 24.54 10.83
N ASP A 80 -0.89 24.47 10.84
CA ASP A 80 -1.66 23.73 9.82
C ASP A 80 -1.34 24.21 8.40
N THR A 81 -1.15 25.51 8.19
CA THR A 81 -0.77 26.09 6.89
C THR A 81 0.61 25.61 6.43
N ASP A 82 1.56 25.44 7.35
CA ASP A 82 2.90 24.95 7.01
C ASP A 82 2.83 23.45 6.67
N TRP A 83 2.06 22.69 7.46
CA TRP A 83 1.78 21.29 7.18
C TRP A 83 1.11 21.06 5.82
N GLU A 84 0.14 21.89 5.44
CA GLU A 84 -0.54 21.83 4.15
C GLU A 84 0.41 22.08 2.97
N LEU A 85 1.48 22.85 3.17
CA LEU A 85 2.53 23.10 2.17
C LEU A 85 3.58 21.98 2.14
N GLU A 86 4.00 21.49 3.31
CA GLU A 86 5.09 20.51 3.44
C GLU A 86 4.66 19.06 3.21
N ALA A 87 3.45 18.66 3.62
CA ALA A 87 3.00 17.28 3.44
C ALA A 87 2.99 16.82 1.96
N PRO A 88 2.57 17.65 0.98
CA PRO A 88 2.69 17.32 -0.44
C PRO A 88 4.15 17.25 -0.94
N THR A 89 5.08 18.01 -0.33
CA THR A 89 6.49 18.06 -0.75
C THR A 89 7.31 16.88 -0.25
N MET A 90 6.84 16.17 0.78
CA MET A 90 7.57 15.03 1.39
C MET A 90 8.09 14.03 0.36
N ARG A 91 7.34 13.77 -0.72
CA ARG A 91 7.80 12.88 -1.79
C ARG A 91 9.16 13.31 -2.37
N TYR A 92 9.34 14.62 -2.55
CA TYR A 92 10.54 15.22 -3.11
C TYR A 92 11.66 15.29 -2.07
N VAL A 93 11.33 15.59 -0.82
CA VAL A 93 12.29 15.60 0.29
C VAL A 93 13.01 14.25 0.38
N TYR A 94 12.26 13.14 0.41
CA TYR A 94 12.87 11.82 0.48
C TYR A 94 13.49 11.39 -0.85
N SER A 95 12.83 11.62 -2.00
CA SER A 95 13.36 11.17 -3.30
C SER A 95 14.64 11.87 -3.74
N HIS A 96 14.90 13.10 -3.29
CA HIS A 96 16.13 13.84 -3.59
C HIS A 96 17.19 13.74 -2.50
N SER A 97 16.90 13.06 -1.38
CA SER A 97 17.90 12.80 -0.34
C SER A 97 19.03 11.92 -0.86
N ALA A 98 20.25 12.14 -0.36
CA ALA A 98 21.39 11.27 -0.66
C ALA A 98 21.18 9.85 -0.13
N CYS A 99 20.60 9.78 1.07
CA CYS A 99 20.29 8.58 1.81
C CYS A 99 19.31 8.92 2.94
N ASN A 100 18.35 8.02 3.19
CA ASN A 100 17.51 8.06 4.37
C ASN A 100 18.10 7.21 5.49
N ILE A 101 18.17 7.77 6.69
CA ILE A 101 18.55 7.06 7.92
C ILE A 101 17.26 6.59 8.58
N ALA A 102 17.06 5.28 8.71
CA ALA A 102 15.89 4.71 9.38
C ALA A 102 16.26 4.20 10.76
N ALA A 103 15.77 4.88 11.80
CA ALA A 103 15.95 4.54 13.21
C ALA A 103 15.09 3.33 13.62
N SER A 104 15.30 2.19 12.97
CA SER A 104 14.37 1.04 12.98
C SER A 104 14.21 0.42 14.36
N ALA A 105 15.27 0.42 15.17
CA ALA A 105 15.27 -0.05 16.56
C ALA A 105 14.97 1.03 17.60
N ALA A 106 14.82 2.30 17.21
CA ALA A 106 14.54 3.38 18.13
C ALA A 106 13.04 3.43 18.45
N ALA A 107 12.69 3.39 19.74
CA ALA A 107 11.30 3.53 20.16
C ALA A 107 10.80 4.98 20.00
N ASP A 108 11.71 5.95 20.14
CA ASP A 108 11.46 7.38 20.08
C ASP A 108 12.74 8.20 19.71
N GLN A 109 12.64 9.54 19.79
CA GLN A 109 13.74 10.48 19.57
C GLN A 109 14.90 10.36 20.60
N HIS A 110 14.69 9.73 21.77
CA HIS A 110 15.70 9.63 22.84
C HIS A 110 16.42 8.28 22.87
N SER A 111 15.93 7.29 22.11
CA SER A 111 16.45 5.92 22.12
C SER A 111 17.84 5.76 21.49
N GLY A 112 18.22 6.64 20.56
CA GLY A 112 19.47 6.53 19.79
C GLY A 112 19.44 5.44 18.71
N LEU A 113 20.40 5.52 17.78
CA LEU A 113 20.58 4.59 16.65
C LEU A 113 21.51 3.43 16.99
N PHE A 114 22.50 3.65 17.86
CA PHE A 114 23.56 2.67 18.09
C PHE A 114 23.17 1.63 19.15
N ARG A 115 23.58 0.38 18.92
CA ARG A 115 23.30 -0.77 19.81
C ARG A 115 24.59 -1.54 20.08
N THR A 116 24.80 -1.90 21.33
CA THR A 116 25.86 -2.84 21.71
C THR A 116 25.37 -4.26 21.44
N ARG A 117 26.11 -5.01 20.62
CA ARG A 117 25.71 -6.35 20.17
C ARG A 117 26.92 -7.21 19.84
N HIS A 118 26.69 -8.51 19.72
CA HIS A 118 27.69 -9.46 19.22
C HIS A 118 27.53 -9.63 17.71
N GLY A 119 28.43 -9.06 16.90
CA GLY A 119 28.34 -9.10 15.43
C GLY A 119 28.28 -10.51 14.83
N GLU A 120 28.79 -11.52 15.53
CA GLU A 120 28.73 -12.92 15.08
C GLU A 120 27.30 -13.50 15.11
N SER A 121 26.40 -12.92 15.91
CA SER A 121 25.03 -13.42 16.09
C SER A 121 24.16 -13.30 14.83
N VAL A 122 24.52 -12.39 13.92
CA VAL A 122 23.78 -12.20 12.66
C VAL A 122 24.36 -13.00 11.50
N LEU A 123 25.52 -13.62 11.66
CA LEU A 123 26.12 -14.40 10.58
C LEU A 123 25.25 -15.63 10.27
N PRO A 124 25.03 -15.94 8.98
CA PRO A 124 24.30 -17.16 8.60
C PRO A 124 25.06 -18.40 9.06
N GLY A 125 24.30 -19.44 9.43
CA GLY A 125 24.88 -20.74 9.71
C GLY A 125 25.53 -21.32 8.45
N PHE A 126 26.54 -22.17 8.63
CA PHE A 126 27.14 -22.90 7.52
C PHE A 126 27.12 -24.40 7.77
N PHE A 127 26.86 -25.15 6.71
CA PHE A 127 26.93 -26.60 6.69
C PHE A 127 28.01 -27.03 5.70
N LYS A 128 28.89 -27.93 6.15
CA LYS A 128 29.89 -28.56 5.28
C LYS A 128 29.41 -29.96 4.91
N SER A 129 29.26 -30.24 3.61
CA SER A 129 28.91 -31.59 3.17
C SER A 129 30.09 -32.54 3.39
N GLY A 130 29.82 -33.75 3.91
CA GLY A 130 30.83 -34.80 4.10
C GLY A 130 31.13 -35.62 2.83
N THR A 131 30.40 -35.41 1.74
CA THR A 131 30.56 -36.14 0.48
C THR A 131 31.39 -35.33 -0.52
N THR A 132 32.63 -35.74 -0.75
CA THR A 132 33.60 -35.16 -1.71
C THR A 132 33.23 -35.39 -3.20
N SER A 133 31.97 -35.70 -3.51
CA SER A 133 31.53 -36.02 -4.87
C SER A 133 30.42 -35.09 -5.33
N THR A 134 30.76 -33.82 -5.53
CA THR A 134 30.04 -33.01 -6.51
C THR A 134 31.07 -32.38 -7.44
N ASN A 135 30.87 -32.55 -8.75
CA ASN A 135 31.73 -32.02 -9.82
C ASN A 135 31.74 -30.46 -9.88
N HIS A 136 31.28 -29.78 -8.83
CA HIS A 136 31.05 -28.32 -8.77
C HIS A 136 31.81 -27.60 -7.64
N GLY A 137 32.72 -28.29 -6.94
CA GLY A 137 33.78 -27.63 -6.17
C GLY A 137 33.35 -26.75 -4.98
N THR A 138 32.14 -26.90 -4.45
CA THR A 138 31.70 -26.15 -3.26
C THR A 138 31.15 -27.08 -2.17
N ASP A 139 31.94 -27.28 -1.11
CA ASP A 139 31.57 -28.09 0.06
C ASP A 139 30.81 -27.29 1.14
N ARG A 140 30.62 -25.98 0.95
CA ARG A 140 30.06 -25.06 1.96
C ARG A 140 28.71 -24.52 1.52
N PHE A 141 27.69 -24.75 2.34
CA PHE A 141 26.33 -24.27 2.15
C PHE A 141 25.97 -23.29 3.26
N LEU A 142 25.26 -22.20 2.91
CA LEU A 142 24.70 -21.27 3.89
C LEU A 142 23.31 -21.75 4.30
N ILE A 143 23.01 -21.69 5.59
CA ILE A 143 21.70 -22.00 6.17
C ILE A 143 21.15 -20.71 6.78
N PHE A 144 20.02 -20.28 6.24
CA PHE A 144 19.25 -19.13 6.71
C PHE A 144 17.79 -19.32 6.32
N ASP A 145 16.88 -18.66 7.02
CA ASP A 145 15.45 -18.71 6.72
C ASP A 145 15.06 -17.68 5.65
N LYS A 146 13.96 -17.95 4.94
CA LYS A 146 13.43 -17.05 3.89
C LYS A 146 13.04 -15.67 4.44
N GLY A 147 12.72 -15.58 5.73
CA GLY A 147 12.33 -14.35 6.42
C GLY A 147 13.51 -13.59 7.04
N TYR A 148 14.76 -13.92 6.69
CA TYR A 148 15.94 -13.33 7.32
C TYR A 148 15.90 -11.79 7.31
N TRP A 149 15.64 -11.18 6.14
CA TRP A 149 15.55 -9.72 6.01
C TRP A 149 14.43 -9.12 6.87
N SER A 150 13.22 -9.65 6.76
CA SER A 150 12.06 -9.10 7.46
C SER A 150 12.14 -9.27 8.97
N ARG A 151 12.77 -10.35 9.46
CA ARG A 151 13.00 -10.54 10.90
C ARG A 151 13.80 -9.39 11.51
N TYR A 152 14.89 -8.99 10.85
CA TYR A 152 15.75 -7.93 11.36
C TYR A 152 15.21 -6.54 11.04
N LEU A 153 14.62 -6.33 9.87
CA LEU A 153 14.05 -5.03 9.51
C LEU A 153 12.85 -4.68 10.40
N ASN A 154 11.93 -5.63 10.63
CA ASN A 154 10.67 -5.39 11.34
C ASN A 154 10.78 -5.60 12.87
N CYS A 155 11.99 -5.55 13.43
CA CYS A 155 12.21 -5.73 14.87
C CYS A 155 11.62 -4.61 15.73
N GLY A 156 11.28 -3.45 15.13
CA GLY A 156 10.71 -2.29 15.82
C GLY A 156 9.45 -1.74 15.15
N ALA A 157 8.71 -0.93 15.91
CA ALA A 157 7.43 -0.33 15.49
C ALA A 157 7.57 0.84 14.49
N LEU A 158 8.78 1.11 13.98
CA LEU A 158 8.98 2.16 12.97
C LEU A 158 8.28 1.80 11.66
N HIS A 159 8.49 0.57 11.19
CA HIS A 159 7.96 0.08 9.90
C HIS A 159 6.47 -0.21 9.93
N SER A 160 5.83 -0.17 11.10
CA SER A 160 4.38 -0.15 11.19
C SER A 160 3.81 1.23 10.94
N ARG A 161 4.57 2.33 10.89
CA ARG A 161 4.00 3.66 10.61
C ARG A 161 3.75 3.86 9.12
N GLY A 162 2.53 4.26 8.75
CA GLY A 162 2.17 4.51 7.35
C GLY A 162 3.05 5.56 6.64
N TRP A 163 3.42 6.67 7.28
CA TRP A 163 4.30 7.68 6.66
C TRP A 163 5.69 7.13 6.33
N VAL A 164 6.28 6.33 7.23
CA VAL A 164 7.60 5.71 7.03
C VAL A 164 7.63 4.84 5.78
N PHE A 165 6.50 4.24 5.38
CA PHE A 165 6.42 3.47 4.14
C PHE A 165 6.85 4.31 2.93
N GLN A 166 6.32 5.52 2.79
CA GLN A 166 6.67 6.44 1.70
C GLN A 166 8.11 6.93 1.84
N GLU A 167 8.52 7.29 3.05
CA GLU A 167 9.87 7.80 3.36
C GLU A 167 10.96 6.81 2.91
N CYS A 168 10.80 5.55 3.32
CA CYS A 168 11.73 4.49 2.97
C CYS A 168 11.62 4.09 1.50
N LEU A 169 10.42 3.98 0.93
CA LEU A 169 10.25 3.55 -0.46
C LEU A 169 10.79 4.57 -1.48
N LEU A 170 10.55 5.86 -1.25
CA LEU A 170 10.90 6.93 -2.20
C LEU A 170 12.36 7.37 -2.11
N ALA A 171 13.01 7.23 -0.94
CA ALA A 171 14.43 7.56 -0.83
C ALA A 171 15.28 6.71 -1.80
N PRO A 172 16.29 7.23 -2.51
CA PRO A 172 17.10 6.41 -3.40
C PRO A 172 17.89 5.30 -2.68
N ARG A 173 18.24 5.56 -1.42
CA ARG A 173 19.03 4.70 -0.53
C ARG A 173 18.49 4.80 0.89
N VAL A 174 18.52 3.70 1.63
CA VAL A 174 18.13 3.65 3.04
C VAL A 174 19.15 2.84 3.82
N VAL A 175 19.61 3.40 4.93
CA VAL A 175 20.36 2.66 5.96
C VAL A 175 19.46 2.45 7.16
N TYR A 176 19.19 1.19 7.48
CA TYR A 176 18.36 0.79 8.60
C TYR A 176 19.24 0.45 9.80
N PHE A 177 19.10 1.24 10.86
CA PHE A 177 19.69 0.93 12.16
C PHE A 177 18.69 0.06 12.94
N ALA A 178 18.76 -1.25 12.73
CA ALA A 178 17.96 -2.25 13.43
C ALA A 178 18.66 -2.72 14.72
N GLU A 179 17.99 -3.57 15.49
CA GLU A 179 18.45 -3.97 16.83
C GLU A 179 19.74 -4.79 16.73
N ASP A 180 19.74 -5.79 15.84
CA ASP A 180 20.83 -6.77 15.74
C ASP A 180 21.85 -6.47 14.63
N GLN A 181 21.53 -5.61 13.66
CA GLN A 181 22.48 -5.26 12.60
C GLN A 181 22.06 -4.00 11.83
N ILE A 182 23.02 -3.47 11.06
CA ILE A 182 22.74 -2.47 10.04
C ILE A 182 22.33 -3.16 8.74
N LEU A 183 21.24 -2.68 8.14
CA LEU A 183 20.80 -3.09 6.81
C LEU A 183 20.88 -1.91 5.84
N TRP A 184 21.13 -2.21 4.58
CA TRP A 184 21.23 -1.24 3.50
C TRP A 184 20.34 -1.67 2.35
N GLU A 185 19.56 -0.73 1.81
CA GLU A 185 18.77 -0.97 0.61
C GLU A 185 18.82 0.22 -0.34
N CYS A 186 18.96 -0.06 -1.62
CA CYS A 186 18.80 0.91 -2.69
C CYS A 186 17.96 0.30 -3.83
N LEU A 187 17.78 1.09 -4.88
CA LEU A 187 17.01 0.73 -6.07
C LEU A 187 17.52 -0.51 -6.81
N ILE A 188 18.80 -0.86 -6.66
CA ILE A 188 19.44 -1.98 -7.39
C ILE A 188 19.83 -3.15 -6.49
N GLY A 189 19.74 -3.05 -5.16
CA GLY A 189 20.14 -4.13 -4.27
C GLY A 189 19.94 -3.85 -2.79
N ASN A 190 20.12 -4.90 -1.99
CA ASN A 190 20.16 -4.83 -0.54
C ASN A 190 21.37 -5.58 0.00
N LYS A 191 21.86 -5.13 1.15
CA LYS A 191 23.01 -5.69 1.87
C LYS A 191 22.74 -5.59 3.36
N CYS A 192 23.34 -6.46 4.16
CA CYS A 192 23.31 -6.35 5.62
C CYS A 192 24.61 -6.92 6.19
N GLU A 193 24.88 -6.70 7.48
CA GLU A 193 26.11 -7.18 8.13
C GLU A 193 26.28 -8.71 7.98
N GLY A 194 25.19 -9.48 8.08
CA GLY A 194 25.22 -10.93 7.87
C GLY A 194 25.39 -11.37 6.41
N PHE A 195 25.04 -10.53 5.45
CA PHE A 195 25.14 -10.79 4.00
C PHE A 195 25.68 -9.56 3.26
N PRO A 196 26.99 -9.31 3.30
CA PRO A 196 27.60 -8.12 2.72
C PRO A 196 27.51 -8.08 1.19
N GLU A 197 27.29 -9.23 0.53
CA GLU A 197 27.05 -9.32 -0.92
C GLU A 197 25.57 -9.49 -1.30
N GLY A 198 24.67 -9.31 -0.32
CA GLY A 198 23.24 -9.48 -0.50
C GLY A 198 22.76 -10.88 -0.14
N ILE A 199 21.50 -10.95 0.28
CA ILE A 199 20.87 -12.21 0.70
C ILE A 199 20.51 -13.01 -0.56
N PRO A 200 20.97 -14.26 -0.72
CA PRO A 200 20.66 -15.05 -1.91
C PRO A 200 19.16 -15.22 -2.10
N TYR A 201 18.68 -15.01 -3.34
CA TYR A 201 17.27 -15.12 -3.75
C TYR A 201 16.28 -14.20 -3.02
N HIS A 202 16.77 -13.20 -2.29
CA HIS A 202 15.90 -12.27 -1.59
C HIS A 202 15.27 -11.26 -2.56
N GLN A 203 13.93 -11.16 -2.51
CA GLN A 203 13.19 -10.16 -3.26
C GLN A 203 13.30 -8.81 -2.58
N ARG A 204 13.70 -7.78 -3.33
CA ARG A 204 13.89 -6.42 -2.83
C ARG A 204 12.55 -5.80 -2.45
N THR A 205 12.48 -5.11 -1.31
CA THR A 205 11.26 -4.39 -0.90
C THR A 205 10.99 -3.17 -1.78
N LYS A 206 12.04 -2.55 -2.33
CA LYS A 206 12.00 -1.35 -3.17
C LYS A 206 12.15 -1.62 -4.66
N ASP A 207 11.74 -2.80 -5.14
CA ASP A 207 11.80 -3.12 -6.56
C ASP A 207 10.75 -2.33 -7.36
N LEU A 208 11.16 -1.15 -7.84
CA LEU A 208 10.35 -0.30 -8.72
C LEU A 208 10.73 -0.44 -10.20
N SER A 209 11.52 -1.47 -10.57
CA SER A 209 11.96 -1.69 -11.95
C SER A 209 10.83 -1.70 -12.99
N PRO A 210 9.62 -2.26 -12.72
CA PRO A 210 8.53 -2.21 -13.69
C PRO A 210 8.09 -0.78 -14.09
N LEU A 211 8.33 0.22 -13.22
CA LEU A 211 8.04 1.62 -13.53
C LEU A 211 9.13 2.23 -14.41
N TRP A 212 10.41 1.94 -14.16
CA TRP A 212 11.52 2.48 -14.95
C TRP A 212 11.59 1.86 -16.34
N ASP A 213 11.40 0.54 -16.45
CA ASP A 213 11.30 -0.15 -17.74
C ASP A 213 10.19 0.48 -18.61
N SER A 214 9.10 0.94 -17.99
CA SER A 214 8.00 1.60 -18.69
C SER A 214 8.32 3.04 -19.12
N LEU A 215 9.26 3.72 -18.44
CA LEU A 215 9.71 5.07 -18.80
C LEU A 215 10.77 5.03 -19.90
N GLU A 216 11.63 4.01 -19.91
CA GLU A 216 12.68 3.84 -20.92
C GLU A 216 12.14 3.40 -22.28
N ASN A 217 10.99 2.72 -22.32
CA ASN A 217 10.32 2.29 -23.56
C ASN A 217 9.44 3.41 -24.20
N ASP A 218 9.71 4.68 -23.93
CA ASP A 218 8.97 5.84 -24.47
C ASP A 218 9.00 5.94 -26.01
N VAL A 219 9.92 5.21 -26.66
CA VAL A 219 9.98 5.09 -28.13
C VAL A 219 8.71 4.43 -28.70
N ASP A 220 8.14 3.43 -28.00
CA ASP A 220 6.89 2.77 -28.44
C ASP A 220 5.64 3.64 -28.20
N ARG A 221 5.67 4.52 -27.18
CA ARG A 221 4.59 5.48 -26.90
C ARG A 221 4.44 6.53 -27.99
N GLN A 222 5.55 6.98 -28.60
CA GLN A 222 5.52 7.90 -29.74
C GLN A 222 5.04 7.25 -31.04
N ILE A 223 5.30 5.95 -31.24
CA ILE A 223 5.04 5.27 -32.51
C ILE A 223 3.63 4.69 -32.59
N TYR A 224 3.11 4.11 -31.51
CA TYR A 224 1.88 3.31 -31.57
C TYR A 224 0.65 3.96 -30.95
N GLY A 225 0.76 5.13 -30.32
CA GLY A 225 -0.40 5.85 -29.79
C GLY A 225 -1.30 4.99 -28.90
N THR A 226 -0.73 4.05 -28.15
CA THR A 226 -1.50 3.07 -27.39
C THR A 226 -1.87 3.59 -26.01
N SER A 227 -3.14 3.35 -25.67
CA SER A 227 -3.94 3.84 -24.53
C SER A 227 -3.21 4.12 -23.20
N LYS A 228 -3.69 5.14 -22.46
CA LYS A 228 -3.37 5.50 -21.06
C LYS A 228 -3.70 4.41 -20.03
N GLN A 229 -3.37 3.15 -20.29
CA GLN A 229 -3.68 2.03 -19.42
C GLN A 229 -2.42 1.53 -18.72
N MET A 230 -2.47 1.48 -17.40
CA MET A 230 -1.43 0.88 -16.57
C MET A 230 -1.20 -0.58 -16.99
N SER A 231 0.05 -0.99 -17.20
CA SER A 231 0.36 -2.38 -17.57
C SER A 231 0.06 -3.35 -16.42
N TYR A 232 -0.16 -4.63 -16.72
CA TYR A 232 -0.40 -5.65 -15.69
C TYR A 232 0.76 -5.75 -14.69
N LYS A 233 2.02 -5.63 -15.15
CA LYS A 233 3.20 -5.66 -14.28
C LYS A 233 3.21 -4.49 -13.29
N ILE A 234 2.90 -3.28 -13.76
CA ILE A 234 2.84 -2.08 -12.91
C ILE A 234 1.65 -2.17 -11.94
N HIS A 235 0.50 -2.66 -12.41
CA HIS A 235 -0.66 -2.88 -11.55
C HIS A 235 -0.35 -3.88 -10.42
N THR A 236 0.29 -5.01 -10.73
CA THR A 236 0.71 -5.99 -9.71
C THR A 236 1.69 -5.37 -8.71
N LEU A 237 2.63 -4.53 -9.17
CA LEU A 237 3.52 -3.79 -8.28
C LEU A 237 2.73 -2.86 -7.34
N TRP A 238 1.77 -2.10 -7.87
CA TRP A 238 0.89 -1.24 -7.07
C TRP A 238 0.10 -2.06 -6.03
N SER A 239 -0.54 -3.15 -6.44
CA SER A 239 -1.28 -4.04 -5.54
C SER A 239 -0.42 -4.55 -4.39
N ASN A 240 0.80 -5.04 -4.68
CA ASN A 240 1.75 -5.50 -3.67
C ASN A 240 2.21 -4.37 -2.72
N LEU A 241 2.27 -3.12 -3.20
CA LEU A 241 2.57 -1.97 -2.36
C LEU A 241 1.39 -1.61 -1.47
N VAL A 242 0.17 -1.61 -1.99
CA VAL A 242 -1.05 -1.32 -1.23
C VAL A 242 -1.28 -2.36 -0.14
N GLU A 243 -1.10 -3.66 -0.41
CA GLU A 243 -1.22 -4.71 0.61
C GLU A 243 -0.24 -4.46 1.77
N ARG A 244 1.04 -4.23 1.46
CA ARG A 244 2.07 -3.92 2.46
C ARG A 244 1.80 -2.62 3.22
N TYR A 245 1.33 -1.59 2.54
CA TYR A 245 0.99 -0.31 3.15
C TYR A 245 -0.24 -0.43 4.06
N SER A 246 -1.24 -1.21 3.65
CA SER A 246 -2.48 -1.39 4.41
C SER A 246 -2.30 -2.10 5.75
N SER A 247 -1.20 -2.85 5.93
CA SER A 247 -0.83 -3.48 7.19
C SER A 247 -0.08 -2.56 8.15
N CYS A 248 0.27 -1.34 7.72
CA CYS A 248 0.83 -0.32 8.59
C CYS A 248 -0.25 0.25 9.54
N ASP A 249 0.15 0.51 10.78
CA ASP A 249 -0.54 1.36 11.73
C ASP A 249 -0.54 2.82 11.26
N LEU A 250 -1.72 3.42 11.31
CA LEU A 250 -1.90 4.86 11.16
C LEU A 250 -2.45 5.41 12.47
N THR A 251 -1.76 6.40 13.04
CA THR A 251 -2.25 7.09 14.25
C THR A 251 -3.58 7.78 13.98
N PHE A 252 -3.74 8.34 12.78
CA PHE A 252 -4.98 8.94 12.32
C PHE A 252 -5.38 8.32 10.99
N SER A 253 -6.52 7.66 10.97
CA SER A 253 -7.02 6.98 9.77
C SER A 253 -7.21 7.93 8.57
N LYS A 254 -7.41 9.24 8.81
CA LYS A 254 -7.49 10.29 7.78
C LYS A 254 -6.21 10.44 6.95
N ASP A 255 -5.06 10.00 7.48
CA ASP A 255 -3.76 10.14 6.81
C ASP A 255 -3.48 8.98 5.83
N LYS A 256 -4.38 8.00 5.72
CA LYS A 256 -4.18 6.79 4.91
C LYS A 256 -3.91 7.04 3.43
N LEU A 257 -4.63 7.98 2.81
CA LEU A 257 -4.37 8.37 1.43
C LEU A 257 -3.25 9.41 1.32
N PRO A 258 -3.21 10.47 2.15
CA PRO A 258 -2.10 11.42 2.18
C PRO A 258 -0.71 10.77 2.31
N ALA A 259 -0.55 9.81 3.22
CA ALA A 259 0.73 9.15 3.48
C ALA A 259 1.21 8.19 2.37
N LEU A 260 0.34 7.85 1.41
CA LEU A 260 0.70 7.10 0.21
C LEU A 260 0.76 7.99 -1.05
N SER A 261 0.38 9.27 -0.92
CA SER A 261 0.11 10.14 -2.06
C SER A 261 1.36 10.40 -2.91
N GLY A 262 2.55 10.50 -2.32
CA GLY A 262 3.80 10.64 -3.04
C GLY A 262 4.13 9.42 -3.90
N VAL A 263 3.87 8.21 -3.38
CA VAL A 263 4.01 6.95 -4.13
C VAL A 263 3.00 6.91 -5.27
N ALA A 264 1.74 7.27 -5.01
CA ALA A 264 0.71 7.36 -6.05
C ALA A 264 1.14 8.33 -7.16
N GLN A 265 1.68 9.49 -6.84
CA GLN A 265 2.12 10.44 -7.86
C GLN A 265 3.27 9.91 -8.73
N VAL A 266 4.17 9.07 -8.19
CA VAL A 266 5.22 8.40 -9.01
C VAL A 266 4.58 7.47 -10.05
N PHE A 267 3.59 6.68 -9.66
CA PHE A 267 2.85 5.82 -10.57
C PHE A 267 2.06 6.62 -11.62
N ALA A 268 1.40 7.70 -11.20
CA ALA A 268 0.64 8.58 -12.09
C ALA A 268 1.56 9.20 -13.15
N SER A 269 2.74 9.71 -12.75
CA SER A 269 3.74 10.25 -13.68
C SER A 269 4.27 9.19 -14.65
N ALA A 270 4.53 7.97 -14.18
CA ALA A 270 5.06 6.90 -15.03
C ALA A 270 4.04 6.37 -16.05
N THR A 271 2.77 6.27 -15.64
CA THR A 271 1.72 5.61 -16.44
C THR A 271 0.83 6.57 -17.23
N GLY A 272 0.70 7.81 -16.77
CA GLY A 272 -0.31 8.76 -17.26
C GLY A 272 -1.76 8.37 -16.90
N ASP A 273 -1.95 7.37 -16.02
CA ASP A 273 -3.27 6.93 -15.56
C ASP A 273 -3.84 7.89 -14.50
N LYS A 274 -5.17 7.89 -14.38
CA LYS A 274 -5.89 8.73 -13.42
C LYS A 274 -6.05 7.98 -12.10
N TYR A 275 -5.73 8.68 -11.01
CA TYR A 275 -5.79 8.14 -9.65
C TYR A 275 -7.06 8.62 -8.93
N ALA A 276 -7.77 7.70 -8.28
CA ALA A 276 -8.97 7.97 -7.51
C ALA A 276 -8.99 7.14 -6.22
N TYR A 277 -8.87 7.79 -5.07
CA TYR A 277 -8.99 7.18 -3.73
C TYR A 277 -8.26 5.83 -3.57
N GLY A 278 -6.95 5.78 -3.86
CA GLY A 278 -6.20 4.52 -3.74
C GLY A 278 -6.21 3.63 -4.97
N MET A 279 -6.96 3.99 -6.02
CA MET A 279 -7.18 3.14 -7.19
C MET A 279 -6.86 3.86 -8.51
N TRP A 280 -6.65 3.06 -9.56
CA TRP A 280 -6.34 3.51 -10.91
C TRP A 280 -7.50 3.31 -11.88
N HIS A 281 -7.84 4.33 -12.67
CA HIS A 281 -8.99 4.31 -13.58
C HIS A 281 -8.90 3.16 -14.58
N SER A 282 -7.73 2.93 -15.17
CA SER A 282 -7.60 1.91 -16.21
C SER A 282 -7.67 0.47 -15.68
N ARG A 283 -7.60 0.28 -14.36
CA ARG A 283 -7.56 -1.01 -13.68
C ARG A 283 -8.62 -1.10 -12.57
N ILE A 284 -9.66 -0.26 -12.63
CA ILE A 284 -10.59 -0.12 -11.51
C ILE A 284 -11.37 -1.42 -11.27
N VAL A 285 -11.76 -2.13 -12.33
CA VAL A 285 -12.51 -3.41 -12.23
C VAL A 285 -11.71 -4.44 -11.45
N GLU A 286 -10.41 -4.52 -11.75
CA GLU A 286 -9.46 -5.37 -11.05
C GLU A 286 -9.31 -4.97 -9.57
N GLN A 287 -9.13 -3.68 -9.32
CA GLN A 287 -8.85 -3.14 -8.00
C GLN A 287 -10.05 -3.18 -7.06
N LEU A 288 -11.28 -3.27 -7.56
CA LEU A 288 -12.49 -3.42 -6.75
C LEU A 288 -12.54 -4.74 -5.97
N LEU A 289 -11.76 -5.74 -6.40
CA LEU A 289 -11.80 -7.09 -5.88
C LEU A 289 -10.86 -7.30 -4.67
N TRP A 290 -10.54 -6.23 -3.94
CA TRP A 290 -9.84 -6.35 -2.66
C TRP A 290 -10.73 -7.05 -1.62
N ARG A 291 -10.12 -7.61 -0.57
CA ARG A 291 -10.82 -8.12 0.62
C ARG A 291 -10.06 -7.77 1.89
N VAL A 292 -10.74 -7.76 3.03
CA VAL A 292 -10.09 -7.58 4.33
C VAL A 292 -9.47 -8.91 4.76
N ALA A 293 -8.17 -8.92 5.09
CA ALA A 293 -7.45 -10.15 5.47
C ALA A 293 -7.98 -10.74 6.77
N THR A 294 -8.26 -9.88 7.75
CA THR A 294 -8.85 -10.23 9.04
C THR A 294 -9.96 -9.23 9.38
N PRO A 295 -11.22 -9.54 9.02
CA PRO A 295 -12.35 -8.71 9.43
C PRO A 295 -12.36 -8.59 10.97
N ASN A 296 -12.68 -7.42 11.52
CA ASN A 296 -12.71 -7.19 12.96
C ASN A 296 -14.07 -6.59 13.37
N PRO A 297 -14.78 -7.14 14.38
CA PRO A 297 -16.10 -6.68 14.78
C PRO A 297 -16.16 -5.23 15.30
N GLY A 298 -15.02 -4.62 15.69
CA GLY A 298 -14.98 -3.25 16.21
C GLY A 298 -14.68 -2.15 15.18
N ARG A 299 -14.51 -2.47 13.88
CA ARG A 299 -14.14 -1.46 12.88
C ARG A 299 -15.37 -0.66 12.43
N SER A 300 -15.29 0.64 12.66
CA SER A 300 -16.30 1.62 12.27
C SER A 300 -16.52 1.65 10.75
N LEU A 301 -17.75 2.02 10.37
CA LEU A 301 -18.21 2.31 9.00
C LEU A 301 -17.22 3.18 8.21
N PRO A 302 -17.23 3.11 6.87
CA PRO A 302 -16.30 3.84 6.00
C PRO A 302 -16.14 5.28 6.46
N GLN A 303 -14.89 5.74 6.56
CA GLN A 303 -14.60 7.14 6.90
C GLN A 303 -15.46 8.05 6.01
N SER A 304 -16.20 8.99 6.60
CA SER A 304 -17.23 9.81 5.92
C SER A 304 -16.77 10.54 4.63
N LYS A 305 -15.48 10.52 4.28
CA LYS A 305 -14.89 11.18 3.11
C LYS A 305 -14.24 10.23 2.10
N VAL A 306 -14.12 8.93 2.39
CA VAL A 306 -13.53 7.92 1.48
C VAL A 306 -14.64 6.96 1.05
N PRO A 307 -14.84 6.75 -0.25
CA PRO A 307 -15.96 5.95 -0.75
C PRO A 307 -15.77 4.45 -0.46
N SER A 308 -16.86 3.71 -0.24
CA SER A 308 -16.82 2.29 0.17
C SER A 308 -16.14 1.36 -0.83
N TRP A 309 -16.10 1.74 -2.12
CA TRP A 309 -15.39 0.99 -3.15
C TRP A 309 -13.86 1.07 -3.00
N SER A 310 -13.33 2.08 -2.32
CA SER A 310 -11.90 2.23 -2.05
C SER A 310 -11.44 1.31 -0.92
N TRP A 311 -10.29 0.65 -1.09
CA TRP A 311 -9.64 -0.13 -0.02
C TRP A 311 -9.20 0.75 1.17
N ALA A 312 -9.07 2.06 0.95
CA ALA A 312 -8.73 3.01 2.01
C ALA A 312 -9.93 3.41 2.88
N SER A 313 -11.14 2.97 2.53
CA SER A 313 -12.35 3.27 3.32
C SER A 313 -12.38 2.56 4.67
N LEU A 314 -11.67 1.44 4.78
CA LEU A 314 -11.56 0.64 6.00
C LEU A 314 -10.14 0.68 6.54
N ASP A 315 -10.00 0.62 7.86
CA ASP A 315 -8.70 0.43 8.50
C ASP A 315 -8.30 -1.04 8.51
N GLY A 316 -7.00 -1.30 8.40
CA GLY A 316 -6.39 -2.62 8.45
C GLY A 316 -5.97 -3.24 7.12
N THR A 317 -5.35 -4.42 7.25
CA THR A 317 -4.74 -5.16 6.14
C THR A 317 -5.79 -5.64 5.15
N ILE A 318 -5.56 -5.29 3.88
CA ILE A 318 -6.32 -5.80 2.75
C ILE A 318 -5.45 -6.76 1.94
N GLU A 319 -6.11 -7.62 1.18
CA GLU A 319 -5.51 -8.47 0.15
C GLU A 319 -6.17 -8.13 -1.19
N MET A 320 -5.35 -7.94 -2.22
CA MET A 320 -5.82 -7.79 -3.58
C MET A 320 -6.04 -9.18 -4.17
N THR A 321 -7.20 -9.42 -4.80
CA THR A 321 -7.43 -10.69 -5.48
C THR A 321 -6.40 -10.85 -6.62
N PRO A 322 -5.60 -11.93 -6.66
CA PRO A 322 -4.71 -12.19 -7.78
C PRO A 322 -5.56 -12.45 -9.03
N ILE A 323 -5.39 -11.63 -10.07
CA ILE A 323 -6.17 -11.76 -11.30
C ILE A 323 -5.38 -12.58 -12.30
N PRO A 324 -5.93 -13.70 -12.81
CA PRO A 324 -5.27 -14.49 -13.84
C PRO A 324 -5.02 -13.69 -15.12
N ILE A 325 -4.04 -14.13 -15.93
CA ILE A 325 -3.71 -13.48 -17.22
C ILE A 325 -4.93 -13.41 -18.15
N SER A 326 -5.80 -14.42 -18.10
CA SER A 326 -7.04 -14.47 -18.88
C SER A 326 -8.25 -14.23 -17.98
N TRP A 327 -8.89 -13.08 -18.17
CA TRP A 327 -10.11 -12.68 -17.49
C TRP A 327 -11.01 -11.82 -18.39
N LYS A 328 -12.27 -11.68 -18.00
CA LYS A 328 -13.27 -10.85 -18.69
C LYS A 328 -14.07 -10.05 -17.68
N SER A 329 -14.22 -8.75 -17.94
CA SER A 329 -15.11 -7.88 -17.18
C SER A 329 -16.57 -8.29 -17.39
N LEU A 330 -17.32 -8.39 -16.31
CA LEU A 330 -18.77 -8.60 -16.29
C LEU A 330 -19.54 -7.30 -16.04
N VAL A 331 -18.82 -6.19 -15.82
CA VAL A 331 -19.35 -4.84 -15.64
C VAL A 331 -18.76 -3.88 -16.66
N GLU A 332 -19.52 -2.84 -16.98
CA GLU A 332 -19.07 -1.68 -17.74
C GLU A 332 -18.93 -0.49 -16.79
N ILE A 333 -17.84 0.28 -16.92
CA ILE A 333 -17.62 1.49 -16.13
C ILE A 333 -18.39 2.62 -16.82
N VAL A 334 -19.41 3.16 -16.16
CA VAL A 334 -20.20 4.29 -16.67
C VAL A 334 -19.56 5.61 -16.27
N GLU A 335 -19.18 5.76 -15.00
CA GLU A 335 -18.63 7.01 -14.46
C GLU A 335 -17.74 6.74 -13.23
N ILE A 336 -16.61 7.45 -13.14
CA ILE A 336 -15.78 7.52 -11.92
C ILE A 336 -15.73 8.97 -11.45
N LYS A 337 -16.66 9.34 -10.58
CA LYS A 337 -16.76 10.68 -10.02
C LYS A 337 -15.85 10.81 -8.80
N HIS A 338 -14.86 11.67 -8.89
CA HIS A 338 -13.91 11.94 -7.81
C HIS A 338 -13.29 13.33 -8.02
N THR A 339 -12.84 13.95 -6.94
CA THR A 339 -11.97 15.12 -7.00
C THR A 339 -10.55 14.70 -7.38
N ASN A 340 -9.83 15.58 -8.08
CA ASN A 340 -8.41 15.33 -8.35
C ASN A 340 -7.66 15.27 -7.01
N MET A 341 -7.22 14.06 -6.65
CA MET A 341 -6.54 13.80 -5.37
C MET A 341 -5.15 14.45 -5.29
N PHE A 342 -4.62 14.97 -6.40
CA PHE A 342 -3.32 15.65 -6.46
C PHE A 342 -3.44 17.17 -6.61
N ALA A 343 -4.65 17.74 -6.64
CA ALA A 343 -4.82 19.20 -6.78
C ALA A 343 -4.84 19.90 -5.41
N GLU A 344 -4.03 20.94 -5.25
CA GLU A 344 -3.85 21.74 -4.01
C GLU A 344 -5.08 22.59 -3.64
N SER A 345 -6.08 22.70 -4.52
CA SER A 345 -7.35 23.33 -4.20
C SER A 345 -8.45 22.79 -5.12
N SER A 346 -9.33 21.95 -4.60
CA SER A 346 -10.55 21.56 -5.32
C SER A 346 -11.78 22.08 -4.57
N SER A 347 -12.24 23.26 -4.99
CA SER A 347 -13.44 23.95 -4.50
C SER A 347 -14.77 23.33 -5.00
N GLN A 348 -14.77 22.05 -5.38
CA GLN A 348 -15.99 21.33 -5.72
C GLN A 348 -16.08 20.02 -4.93
N SER A 349 -16.74 20.11 -3.77
CA SER A 349 -17.18 18.99 -2.94
C SER A 349 -18.27 18.20 -3.67
N SER A 350 -17.89 17.40 -4.66
CA SER A 350 -18.78 16.37 -5.19
C SER A 350 -18.50 15.06 -4.46
N ASN A 351 -19.51 14.46 -3.84
CA ASN A 351 -19.37 13.15 -3.19
C ASN A 351 -18.80 12.14 -4.20
N PRO A 352 -17.72 11.43 -3.86
CA PRO A 352 -17.13 10.46 -4.76
C PRO A 352 -18.10 9.31 -5.02
N SER A 353 -18.17 8.85 -6.26
CA SER A 353 -19.07 7.76 -6.64
C SER A 353 -18.53 7.00 -7.84
N LEU A 354 -18.72 5.68 -7.83
CA LEU A 354 -18.41 4.80 -8.94
C LEU A 354 -19.72 4.27 -9.53
N ARG A 355 -20.01 4.60 -10.79
CA ARG A 355 -21.17 4.09 -11.50
C ARG A 355 -20.77 2.96 -12.44
N LEU A 356 -21.33 1.78 -12.21
CA LEU A 356 -21.12 0.58 -13.01
C LEU A 356 -22.42 0.15 -13.66
N LYS A 357 -22.33 -0.57 -14.78
CA LYS A 357 -23.45 -1.24 -15.41
C LYS A 357 -23.20 -2.74 -15.43
N GLY A 358 -24.10 -3.53 -14.84
CA GLY A 358 -23.93 -4.98 -14.69
C GLY A 358 -25.20 -5.69 -14.21
N ALA A 359 -25.14 -7.02 -14.08
CA ALA A 359 -26.23 -7.80 -13.51
C ALA A 359 -26.22 -7.72 -11.98
N LEU A 360 -27.28 -7.16 -11.40
CA LEU A 360 -27.44 -7.06 -9.95
C LEU A 360 -28.48 -8.09 -9.48
N SER A 361 -28.09 -8.96 -8.54
CA SER A 361 -28.97 -9.97 -7.94
C SER A 361 -29.23 -9.67 -6.46
N VAL A 362 -30.45 -9.90 -5.95
CA VAL A 362 -30.85 -9.55 -4.57
C VAL A 362 -30.96 -10.79 -3.68
N LEU A 363 -30.47 -10.69 -2.43
CA LEU A 363 -30.64 -11.69 -1.38
C LEU A 363 -32.06 -11.69 -0.79
N GLY A 364 -32.62 -12.88 -0.57
CA GLY A 364 -33.73 -13.09 0.36
C GLY A 364 -33.24 -13.91 1.56
N GLU A 365 -33.01 -13.27 2.70
CA GLU A 365 -32.64 -13.81 4.04
C GLU A 365 -31.44 -14.80 4.12
N SER A 366 -30.44 -14.49 4.97
CA SER A 366 -29.27 -15.35 5.17
C SER A 366 -29.53 -16.50 6.15
N GLY A 367 -28.93 -17.66 5.85
CA GLY A 367 -28.64 -18.69 6.86
C GLY A 367 -27.27 -18.40 7.47
N THR A 368 -27.16 -18.54 8.79
CA THR A 368 -26.03 -18.16 9.63
C THR A 368 -24.68 -18.82 9.27
N LYS A 369 -23.63 -18.00 9.44
CA LYS A 369 -22.20 -18.23 9.78
C LYS A 369 -21.47 -19.47 9.24
N ASP A 370 -20.28 -19.18 8.72
CA ASP A 370 -19.22 -20.07 8.25
C ASP A 370 -19.55 -20.91 7.01
N HIS A 371 -19.08 -20.38 5.88
CA HIS A 371 -18.87 -21.04 4.60
C HIS A 371 -20.11 -21.55 3.83
N SER A 372 -20.14 -21.12 2.57
CA SER A 372 -20.63 -21.86 1.41
C SER A 372 -22.12 -21.86 1.08
N SER A 373 -23.00 -21.05 1.68
CA SER A 373 -24.30 -20.84 1.02
C SER A 373 -25.06 -19.54 1.28
N ILE A 374 -25.62 -18.97 0.21
CA ILE A 374 -26.38 -17.71 0.16
C ILE A 374 -27.76 -17.97 -0.44
N ARG A 375 -28.82 -17.30 0.02
CA ARG A 375 -30.16 -17.40 -0.58
C ARG A 375 -30.51 -16.19 -1.47
N LEU A 376 -30.72 -16.41 -2.76
CA LEU A 376 -31.29 -15.42 -3.69
C LEU A 376 -32.77 -15.75 -3.92
N GLY A 377 -33.68 -15.08 -3.19
CA GLY A 377 -35.09 -15.45 -3.16
C GLY A 377 -35.27 -16.88 -2.63
N SER A 378 -35.84 -17.78 -3.44
CA SER A 378 -36.01 -19.21 -3.11
C SER A 378 -34.78 -20.09 -3.46
N LEU A 379 -33.73 -19.52 -4.07
CA LEU A 379 -32.59 -20.26 -4.59
C LEU A 379 -31.42 -20.22 -3.61
N ARG A 380 -30.72 -21.36 -3.42
CA ARG A 380 -29.52 -21.46 -2.56
C ARG A 380 -28.25 -21.56 -3.41
N LEU A 381 -27.41 -20.53 -3.40
CA LEU A 381 -26.09 -20.51 -4.02
C LEU A 381 -25.02 -21.10 -3.11
N GLY A 382 -23.97 -21.66 -3.68
CA GLY A 382 -22.77 -22.11 -2.97
C GLY A 382 -21.52 -21.30 -3.27
N CYS A 383 -21.40 -20.12 -2.64
CA CYS A 383 -20.30 -19.19 -2.86
C CYS A 383 -19.51 -18.93 -1.57
N ASP A 384 -18.25 -18.55 -1.76
CA ASP A 384 -17.40 -18.03 -0.71
C ASP A 384 -17.65 -16.52 -0.57
N ILE A 385 -17.81 -16.05 0.66
CA ILE A 385 -18.00 -14.64 0.98
C ILE A 385 -16.84 -14.18 1.85
N SER A 386 -16.25 -13.07 1.48
CA SER A 386 -15.29 -12.32 2.30
C SER A 386 -15.94 -10.99 2.68
N PRO A 387 -16.65 -10.92 3.83
CA PRO A 387 -17.27 -9.68 4.26
C PRO A 387 -16.21 -8.66 4.68
N ASP A 388 -16.50 -7.37 4.48
CA ASP A 388 -15.61 -6.29 4.90
C ASP A 388 -15.60 -6.10 6.43
N TYR A 389 -16.72 -6.42 7.07
CA TYR A 389 -16.94 -6.33 8.51
C TYR A 389 -17.84 -7.47 9.00
N HIS A 390 -17.73 -7.86 10.27
CA HIS A 390 -18.47 -9.01 10.80
C HIS A 390 -19.99 -8.77 10.96
N HIS A 391 -20.44 -7.52 11.02
CA HIS A 391 -21.83 -7.14 11.27
C HIS A 391 -22.65 -6.87 9.99
N VAL A 392 -22.61 -7.76 9.00
CA VAL A 392 -23.55 -7.66 7.86
C VAL A 392 -25.02 -7.85 8.30
N HIS A 393 -25.27 -8.28 9.55
CA HIS A 393 -26.60 -8.67 10.04
C HIS A 393 -27.04 -8.04 11.37
N ASP A 394 -26.23 -7.21 12.04
CA ASP A 394 -26.56 -6.73 13.39
C ASP A 394 -27.16 -5.33 13.43
N ASP A 395 -27.23 -4.65 12.28
CA ASP A 395 -27.99 -3.42 12.18
C ASP A 395 -29.48 -3.78 12.04
N ARG A 396 -30.30 -3.36 13.00
CA ARG A 396 -31.76 -3.62 13.05
C ARG A 396 -32.54 -3.02 11.87
N SER A 397 -31.84 -2.46 10.89
CA SER A 397 -32.33 -2.07 9.59
C SER A 397 -32.10 -3.20 8.58
N SER A 398 -33.19 -3.80 8.10
CA SER A 398 -33.25 -4.82 7.05
C SER A 398 -32.78 -4.27 5.68
N HIS A 399 -31.50 -3.96 5.52
CA HIS A 399 -30.95 -3.58 4.22
C HIS A 399 -30.82 -4.83 3.36
N ALA A 400 -31.40 -4.81 2.17
CA ALA A 400 -31.21 -5.86 1.19
C ALA A 400 -29.72 -5.92 0.80
N VAL A 401 -29.20 -7.13 0.68
CA VAL A 401 -27.83 -7.39 0.18
C VAL A 401 -27.91 -7.77 -1.28
N TYR A 402 -26.98 -7.23 -2.07
CA TYR A 402 -26.95 -7.40 -3.51
C TYR A 402 -25.62 -7.99 -3.96
N PHE A 403 -25.65 -8.78 -5.03
CA PHE A 403 -24.49 -9.42 -5.63
C PHE A 403 -24.29 -8.88 -7.03
N LEU A 404 -23.10 -8.37 -7.27
CA LEU A 404 -22.68 -7.83 -8.57
C LEU A 404 -21.47 -8.64 -9.09
N PRO A 405 -21.69 -9.65 -9.95
CA PRO A 405 -20.60 -10.30 -10.67
C PRO A 405 -19.79 -9.24 -11.42
N THR A 406 -18.49 -9.18 -11.14
CA THR A 406 -17.63 -8.09 -11.62
C THR A 406 -16.61 -8.60 -12.63
N LEU A 407 -16.06 -9.79 -12.39
CA LEU A 407 -15.01 -10.39 -13.20
C LEU A 407 -15.22 -11.90 -13.31
N SER A 408 -14.88 -12.46 -14.48
CA SER A 408 -14.72 -13.90 -14.66
C SER A 408 -13.30 -14.22 -15.12
N ALA A 409 -12.73 -15.31 -14.63
CA ALA A 409 -11.37 -15.71 -14.97
C ALA A 409 -11.21 -17.23 -14.99
N HIS A 410 -10.10 -17.66 -15.61
CA HIS A 410 -9.62 -19.04 -15.53
C HIS A 410 -8.56 -19.17 -14.44
N PRO A 411 -8.74 -20.07 -13.45
CA PRO A 411 -7.71 -20.29 -12.44
C PRO A 411 -6.42 -20.83 -13.06
N TRP A 412 -5.28 -20.33 -12.58
CA TRP A 412 -3.94 -20.64 -13.11
C TRP A 412 -3.47 -22.08 -12.83
N TYR A 413 -4.22 -22.86 -12.03
CA TYR A 413 -3.78 -24.18 -11.58
C TYR A 413 -4.02 -25.28 -12.63
N PRO A 414 -2.97 -25.93 -13.15
CA PRO A 414 -3.09 -27.01 -14.14
C PRO A 414 -3.72 -28.30 -13.59
N ALA A 415 -4.01 -28.37 -12.28
CA ALA A 415 -4.43 -29.59 -11.59
C ALA A 415 -5.96 -29.78 -11.49
N LYS A 416 -6.77 -28.77 -11.82
CA LYS A 416 -8.24 -28.89 -11.84
C LYS A 416 -8.76 -28.43 -13.19
N ARG A 417 -9.68 -29.22 -13.77
CA ARG A 417 -10.39 -28.93 -15.04
C ARG A 417 -10.84 -27.46 -15.08
N PHE A 418 -10.72 -26.84 -16.27
CA PHE A 418 -11.18 -25.51 -16.65
C PHE A 418 -12.52 -25.14 -16.00
N THR A 419 -12.49 -24.56 -14.81
CA THR A 419 -13.67 -24.13 -14.08
C THR A 419 -13.68 -22.62 -14.11
N THR A 420 -14.73 -22.06 -14.72
CA THR A 420 -14.94 -20.62 -14.76
C THR A 420 -15.08 -20.10 -13.33
N GLN A 421 -14.16 -19.28 -12.87
CA GLN A 421 -14.32 -18.58 -11.60
C GLN A 421 -14.99 -17.22 -11.85
N VAL A 422 -16.03 -16.91 -11.09
CA VAL A 422 -16.66 -15.59 -11.04
C VAL A 422 -16.37 -14.97 -9.70
N VAL A 423 -15.91 -13.72 -9.72
CA VAL A 423 -15.68 -12.89 -8.53
C VAL A 423 -16.49 -11.61 -8.66
N GLY A 424 -17.06 -11.14 -7.56
CA GLY A 424 -17.89 -9.96 -7.59
C GLY A 424 -18.07 -9.29 -6.23
N LEU A 425 -18.76 -8.16 -6.25
CA LEU A 425 -19.01 -7.35 -5.07
C LEU A 425 -20.27 -7.80 -4.35
N VAL A 426 -20.20 -7.72 -3.02
CA VAL A 426 -21.37 -7.74 -2.14
C VAL A 426 -21.67 -6.29 -1.78
N LEU A 427 -22.91 -5.87 -2.05
CA LEU A 427 -23.36 -4.48 -1.87
C LEU A 427 -24.53 -4.41 -0.89
N ALA A 428 -24.61 -3.34 -0.11
CA ALA A 428 -25.79 -3.00 0.69
C ALA A 428 -26.41 -1.71 0.16
N SER A 429 -27.74 -1.64 0.07
CA SER A 429 -28.42 -0.40 -0.32
C SER A 429 -28.31 0.66 0.79
N GLN A 430 -28.24 1.93 0.40
CA GLN A 430 -28.28 3.05 1.32
C GLN A 430 -29.62 3.78 1.23
N GLY A 431 -30.47 3.58 2.23
CA GLY A 431 -31.76 4.27 2.36
C GLY A 431 -32.75 3.96 1.23
N GLN A 432 -33.79 4.79 1.12
CA GLN A 432 -34.87 4.66 0.12
C GLN A 432 -34.73 5.65 -1.06
N ASN A 433 -33.53 6.21 -1.28
CA ASN A 433 -33.32 7.19 -2.33
C ASN A 433 -33.51 6.58 -3.73
N THR A 434 -34.02 7.38 -4.66
CA THR A 434 -34.12 7.06 -6.09
C THR A 434 -33.23 8.03 -6.90
N PRO A 435 -32.22 7.54 -7.65
CA PRO A 435 -31.79 6.15 -7.76
C PRO A 435 -31.18 5.60 -6.46
N VAL A 436 -31.30 4.28 -6.24
CA VAL A 436 -30.73 3.59 -5.07
C VAL A 436 -29.21 3.64 -5.16
N LYS A 437 -28.57 4.04 -4.06
CA LYS A 437 -27.11 4.03 -3.92
C LYS A 437 -26.66 2.85 -3.08
N PHE A 438 -25.43 2.43 -3.28
CA PHE A 438 -24.88 1.22 -2.68
C PHE A 438 -23.57 1.49 -1.93
N HIS A 439 -23.37 0.77 -0.84
CA HIS A 439 -22.06 0.59 -0.21
C HIS A 439 -21.50 -0.78 -0.57
N ARG A 440 -20.21 -0.86 -0.85
CA ARG A 440 -19.48 -2.13 -0.88
C ARG A 440 -19.35 -2.65 0.56
N VAL A 441 -19.73 -3.90 0.77
CA VAL A 441 -19.73 -4.56 2.10
C VAL A 441 -19.02 -5.92 2.10
N GLY A 442 -18.45 -6.30 0.96
CA GLY A 442 -17.61 -7.48 0.84
C GLY A 442 -17.38 -7.93 -0.59
N LEU A 443 -16.75 -9.09 -0.69
CA LEU A 443 -16.46 -9.81 -1.92
C LEU A 443 -17.15 -11.18 -1.89
N PHE A 444 -17.56 -11.68 -3.04
CA PHE A 444 -17.93 -13.09 -3.20
C PHE A 444 -17.18 -13.74 -4.36
N SER A 445 -17.03 -15.05 -4.30
CA SER A 445 -16.52 -15.86 -5.40
C SER A 445 -17.26 -17.20 -5.53
N THR A 446 -17.37 -17.70 -6.76
CA THR A 446 -17.89 -19.04 -7.06
C THR A 446 -17.29 -19.58 -8.34
N ASP A 447 -17.05 -20.89 -8.37
CA ASP A 447 -16.65 -21.67 -9.55
C ASP A 447 -17.75 -22.66 -9.99
N ARG A 448 -18.91 -22.63 -9.32
CA ARG A 448 -19.99 -23.58 -9.55
C ARG A 448 -20.87 -23.11 -10.70
N SER A 449 -20.92 -23.88 -11.79
CA SER A 449 -21.67 -23.51 -13.00
C SER A 449 -23.14 -23.17 -12.73
N HIS A 450 -23.81 -23.90 -11.83
CA HIS A 450 -25.21 -23.62 -11.48
C HIS A 450 -25.38 -22.28 -10.74
N ASP A 451 -24.40 -21.86 -9.96
CA ASP A 451 -24.44 -20.57 -9.26
C ASP A 451 -24.20 -19.42 -10.22
N ILE A 452 -23.20 -19.57 -11.10
CA ILE A 452 -22.91 -18.64 -12.20
C ILE A 452 -24.18 -18.42 -13.03
N GLU A 453 -24.89 -19.49 -13.36
CA GLU A 453 -26.13 -19.41 -14.11
C GLU A 453 -27.26 -18.68 -13.39
N ARG A 454 -27.35 -18.83 -12.07
CA ARG A 454 -28.33 -18.16 -11.21
C ARG A 454 -28.01 -16.69 -10.98
N LEU A 455 -26.74 -16.31 -11.07
CA LEU A 455 -26.28 -14.92 -11.08
C LEU A 455 -26.53 -14.20 -12.43
N GLY A 456 -27.30 -14.82 -13.33
CA GLY A 456 -27.66 -14.23 -14.62
C GLY A 456 -26.55 -14.33 -15.68
N LEU A 457 -25.59 -15.24 -15.49
CA LEU A 457 -24.47 -15.43 -16.41
C LEU A 457 -24.61 -16.75 -17.19
N THR A 458 -23.94 -16.86 -18.33
CA THR A 458 -23.77 -18.09 -19.11
C THR A 458 -22.27 -18.32 -19.29
N ILE A 459 -21.83 -19.57 -19.17
CA ILE A 459 -20.45 -19.97 -19.47
C ILE A 459 -20.32 -20.11 -20.99
N THR A 460 -19.34 -19.43 -21.56
CA THR A 460 -19.02 -19.47 -23.00
C THR A 460 -18.19 -20.71 -23.33
N PRO A 461 -18.05 -21.09 -24.62
CA PRO A 461 -17.19 -22.21 -25.04
C PRO A 461 -15.72 -22.05 -24.61
N GLU A 462 -15.26 -20.80 -24.49
CA GLU A 462 -13.92 -20.47 -23.99
C GLU A 462 -13.81 -20.63 -22.46
N GLY A 463 -14.89 -21.00 -21.79
CA GLY A 463 -14.98 -21.18 -20.34
C GLY A 463 -14.92 -19.88 -19.54
N LEU A 464 -15.23 -18.73 -20.14
CA LEU A 464 -15.46 -17.48 -19.42
C LEU A 464 -16.95 -17.26 -19.22
N ALA A 465 -17.34 -16.42 -18.26
CA ALA A 465 -18.75 -16.09 -18.07
C ALA A 465 -19.14 -14.86 -18.91
N THR A 466 -20.41 -14.78 -19.30
CA THR A 466 -21.00 -13.61 -19.95
C THR A 466 -22.43 -13.42 -19.49
N LEU A 467 -22.97 -12.20 -19.60
CA LEU A 467 -24.36 -11.93 -19.22
C LEU A 467 -25.35 -12.68 -20.14
N LYS A 468 -26.38 -13.31 -19.54
CA LYS A 468 -27.44 -14.05 -20.27
C LYS A 468 -28.27 -13.15 -21.18
N ARG A 469 -28.59 -11.92 -20.74
CA ARG A 469 -29.39 -10.92 -21.47
C ARG A 469 -28.97 -9.50 -21.09
N LEU A 470 -28.81 -8.62 -22.08
CA LEU A 470 -28.46 -7.19 -21.87
C LEU A 470 -29.56 -6.41 -21.13
N GLU A 471 -30.81 -6.84 -21.24
CA GLU A 471 -32.00 -6.22 -20.61
C GLU A 471 -31.99 -6.29 -19.07
N HIS A 472 -31.10 -7.07 -18.47
CA HIS A 472 -30.97 -7.22 -17.00
C HIS A 472 -29.81 -6.41 -16.42
N GLN A 473 -29.13 -5.60 -17.25
CA GLN A 473 -28.12 -4.68 -16.76
C GLN A 473 -28.78 -3.48 -16.08
N GLN A 474 -28.29 -3.16 -14.88
CA GLN A 474 -28.71 -1.99 -14.12
C GLN A 474 -27.51 -1.07 -13.93
N GLU A 475 -27.75 0.23 -13.94
CA GLU A 475 -26.75 1.19 -13.45
C GLU A 475 -26.74 1.17 -11.92
N ILE A 476 -25.55 1.00 -11.37
CA ILE A 476 -25.30 0.78 -9.94
C ILE A 476 -24.33 1.88 -9.50
N GLU A 477 -24.80 2.80 -8.66
CA GLU A 477 -23.96 3.86 -8.08
C GLU A 477 -23.45 3.40 -6.70
N ILE A 478 -22.15 3.14 -6.62
CA ILE A 478 -21.46 2.79 -5.37
C ILE A 478 -20.80 4.06 -4.81
N ILE A 479 -21.06 4.38 -3.54
CA ILE A 479 -20.57 5.61 -2.90
C ILE A 479 -19.63 5.39 -1.73
#